data_AF-A0A135Z029-F1
#
_entry.id   AF-A0A135Z029-F1
#
_cell.length_a   1.000
_cell.length_b   1.000
_cell.length_c   1.000
_cell.angle_alpha   90.00
_cell.angle_beta   90.00
_cell.angle_gamma   90.00
#
_symmetry.space_group_name_H-M   'P 1'
#
loop_
_entity.id
_entity.type
_entity.pdbx_description
1 polymer ?
#
loop_
_entity_poly.entity_id
_entity_poly.type
_entity_poly.pdbx_seq_one_letter_code
_entity_poly.pdbx_strand_id
1 'polypeptide(L)'
;MKITKDKRKKFLSKHKQKKRKQVRKYVNAQSKMLNEFNSDNSWMYAYVCPEDYPQEFFNSKTLDQLCNYERNTSLNFTIAKKFHNTNNRKILKKLFKQQQPVYWQAVLADISMPKKANEQGELLLNHVINKAYDPQDFSIGFTQKIPQIDYHLWLPINNILYFGKSPQYFSIGDVITGKSWVTKYHYKDNREQYGLGKTIITNCGIPLINNYYADLSEIPTIKAISPTFISNYNREEDWVLKLSYSSQYLSVLKRYKKVNLSTLKYLFGHPIAQYKRNIHDNFHIRLHKNNEYSSFGDLASDLIKRSK
;
A
#
# COMPACT_ATOMS: atom_id res chain seq x y z
N MET A 1 33.24 -41.20 14.14
CA MET A 1 31.80 -41.54 13.93
C MET A 1 31.49 -41.49 12.43
N LYS A 2 31.37 -42.64 11.75
CA LYS A 2 31.07 -42.71 10.31
C LYS A 2 29.55 -42.62 10.10
N ILE A 3 29.05 -41.49 9.60
CA ILE A 3 27.65 -41.38 9.14
C ILE A 3 27.51 -42.28 7.91
N THR A 4 26.75 -43.37 8.04
CA THR A 4 26.53 -44.34 6.96
C THR A 4 25.83 -43.69 5.76
N LYS A 5 26.21 -44.09 4.53
CA LYS A 5 25.67 -43.55 3.26
C LYS A 5 24.13 -43.53 3.21
N ASP A 6 23.47 -44.48 3.88
CA ASP A 6 22.00 -44.55 3.96
C ASP A 6 21.36 -43.49 4.87
N LYS A 7 21.99 -43.13 5.99
CA LYS A 7 21.51 -42.02 6.83
C LYS A 7 21.61 -40.68 6.08
N ARG A 8 22.68 -40.50 5.28
CA ARG A 8 22.87 -39.32 4.43
C ARG A 8 21.86 -39.26 3.28
N LYS A 9 21.56 -40.39 2.62
CA LYS A 9 20.51 -40.50 1.59
C LYS A 9 19.10 -40.24 2.14
N LYS A 10 18.74 -40.80 3.30
CA LYS A 10 17.44 -40.54 3.97
C LYS A 10 17.31 -39.07 4.39
N PHE A 11 18.37 -38.44 4.88
CA PHE A 11 18.37 -37.03 5.23
C PHE A 11 18.20 -36.12 4.00
N LEU A 12 18.97 -36.36 2.93
CA LEU A 12 18.84 -35.63 1.66
C LEU A 12 17.47 -35.81 1.01
N SER A 13 16.87 -37.01 1.11
CA SER A 13 15.51 -37.30 0.66
C SER A 13 14.45 -36.51 1.43
N LYS A 14 14.52 -36.50 2.78
CA LYS A 14 13.62 -35.70 3.63
C LYS A 14 13.77 -34.20 3.39
N HIS A 15 14.99 -33.71 3.18
CA HIS A 15 15.26 -32.31 2.88
C HIS A 15 14.72 -31.90 1.51
N LYS A 16 14.89 -32.76 0.47
CA LYS A 16 14.26 -32.57 -0.84
C LYS A 16 12.74 -32.59 -0.77
N GLN A 17 12.13 -33.46 0.04
CA GLN A 17 10.68 -33.49 0.24
C GLN A 17 10.16 -32.24 0.96
N LYS A 18 10.84 -31.74 2.00
CA LYS A 18 10.50 -30.46 2.66
C LYS A 18 10.58 -29.30 1.68
N LYS A 19 11.67 -29.21 0.90
CA LYS A 19 11.85 -28.16 -0.12
C LYS A 19 10.76 -28.22 -1.19
N ARG A 20 10.39 -29.42 -1.67
CA ARG A 20 9.26 -29.62 -2.60
C ARG A 20 7.90 -29.23 -2.02
N LYS A 21 7.65 -29.49 -0.73
CA LYS A 21 6.42 -29.05 -0.04
C LYS A 21 6.35 -27.53 0.10
N GLN A 22 7.46 -26.87 0.45
CA GLN A 22 7.53 -25.41 0.53
C GLN A 22 7.33 -24.76 -0.84
N VAL A 23 8.00 -25.27 -1.89
CA VAL A 23 7.81 -24.77 -3.26
C VAL A 23 6.38 -24.99 -3.75
N ARG A 24 5.75 -26.15 -3.46
CA ARG A 24 4.31 -26.36 -3.78
C ARG A 24 3.39 -25.42 -3.02
N LYS A 25 3.67 -25.12 -1.75
CA LYS A 25 2.88 -24.18 -0.95
C LYS A 25 2.99 -22.77 -1.54
N TYR A 26 4.20 -22.34 -1.92
CA TYR A 26 4.45 -21.08 -2.61
C TYR A 26 3.74 -21.00 -3.96
N VAL A 27 3.89 -22.00 -4.82
CA VAL A 27 3.21 -22.04 -6.13
C VAL A 27 1.70 -22.04 -5.97
N ASN A 28 1.14 -22.77 -5.01
CA ASN A 28 -0.30 -22.75 -4.74
C ASN A 28 -0.78 -21.40 -4.18
N ALA A 29 0.00 -20.73 -3.33
CA ALA A 29 -0.31 -19.39 -2.85
C ALA A 29 -0.30 -18.39 -4.01
N GLN A 30 0.72 -18.42 -4.87
CA GLN A 30 0.82 -17.60 -6.07
C GLN A 30 -0.31 -17.88 -7.07
N SER A 31 -0.66 -19.15 -7.30
CA SER A 31 -1.80 -19.52 -8.16
C SER A 31 -3.16 -19.12 -7.55
N LYS A 32 -3.30 -19.16 -6.22
CA LYS A 32 -4.50 -18.68 -5.53
C LYS A 32 -4.61 -17.16 -5.62
N MET A 33 -3.53 -16.43 -5.36
CA MET A 33 -3.47 -14.97 -5.56
C MET A 33 -3.76 -14.61 -7.02
N LEU A 34 -3.25 -15.36 -7.98
CA LEU A 34 -3.50 -15.16 -9.41
C LEU A 34 -4.97 -15.43 -9.77
N ASN A 35 -5.59 -16.47 -9.22
CA ASN A 35 -7.01 -16.77 -9.44
C ASN A 35 -7.94 -15.74 -8.78
N GLU A 36 -7.61 -15.30 -7.56
CA GLU A 36 -8.30 -14.22 -6.86
C GLU A 36 -8.16 -12.89 -7.63
N PHE A 37 -6.94 -12.60 -8.12
CA PHE A 37 -6.65 -11.46 -8.99
C PHE A 37 -7.50 -11.49 -10.27
N ASN A 38 -7.55 -12.63 -10.96
CA ASN A 38 -8.33 -12.84 -12.19
C ASN A 38 -9.84 -12.73 -11.98
N SER A 39 -10.34 -13.01 -10.77
CA SER A 39 -11.77 -12.93 -10.44
C SER A 39 -12.26 -11.50 -10.16
N ASP A 40 -11.34 -10.53 -10.05
CA ASP A 40 -11.58 -9.13 -9.69
C ASP A 40 -12.42 -8.88 -8.42
N ASN A 41 -12.53 -9.88 -7.56
CA ASN A 41 -13.29 -9.80 -6.31
C ASN A 41 -12.46 -9.28 -5.12
N SER A 42 -11.14 -9.18 -5.30
CA SER A 42 -10.16 -8.85 -4.27
C SER A 42 -9.18 -7.79 -4.76
N TRP A 43 -8.94 -6.75 -3.97
CA TRP A 43 -7.81 -5.85 -4.15
C TRP A 43 -6.62 -6.39 -3.39
N MET A 44 -5.47 -6.47 -4.04
CA MET A 44 -4.26 -6.92 -3.39
C MET A 44 -3.36 -5.73 -3.20
N TYR A 45 -3.04 -5.40 -1.96
CA TYR A 45 -1.97 -4.47 -1.64
C TYR A 45 -0.66 -5.26 -1.54
N ALA A 46 0.46 -4.64 -1.86
CA ALA A 46 1.78 -5.21 -1.56
C ALA A 46 1.87 -5.52 -0.06
N TYR A 47 2.43 -6.66 0.32
CA TYR A 47 2.72 -7.01 1.71
C TYR A 47 3.93 -7.94 1.76
N VAL A 48 4.62 -7.98 2.89
CA VAL A 48 5.65 -8.99 3.17
C VAL A 48 5.06 -10.02 4.12
N CYS A 49 5.10 -11.28 3.76
CA CYS A 49 4.74 -12.41 4.60
C CYS A 49 5.93 -13.38 4.64
N PRO A 50 6.72 -13.41 5.73
CA PRO A 50 7.95 -14.21 5.80
C PRO A 50 7.71 -15.69 5.46
N GLU A 51 6.55 -16.23 5.80
CA GLU A 51 6.19 -17.62 5.55
C GLU A 51 5.93 -17.96 4.08
N ASP A 52 5.74 -16.96 3.22
CA ASP A 52 5.53 -17.15 1.79
C ASP A 52 6.85 -17.36 1.05
N TYR A 53 7.99 -16.97 1.62
CA TYR A 53 9.29 -17.13 0.95
C TYR A 53 9.96 -18.46 1.31
N PRO A 54 10.68 -19.09 0.36
CA PRO A 54 11.67 -20.10 0.71
C PRO A 54 12.67 -19.52 1.73
N GLN A 55 12.97 -20.27 2.80
CA GLN A 55 13.85 -19.79 3.87
C GLN A 55 15.20 -19.28 3.36
N GLU A 56 15.77 -19.96 2.36
CA GLU A 56 17.03 -19.57 1.71
C GLU A 56 16.94 -18.20 1.04
N PHE A 57 15.79 -17.87 0.41
CA PHE A 57 15.55 -16.57 -0.21
C PHE A 57 15.38 -15.48 0.86
N PHE A 58 14.53 -15.73 1.86
CA PHE A 58 14.29 -14.79 2.96
C PHE A 58 15.59 -14.43 3.70
N ASN A 59 16.40 -15.43 4.04
CA ASN A 59 17.68 -15.22 4.73
C ASN A 59 18.74 -14.52 3.85
N SER A 60 18.57 -14.52 2.53
CA SER A 60 19.50 -13.88 1.58
C SER A 60 19.20 -12.41 1.32
N LYS A 61 18.08 -11.90 1.84
CA LYS A 61 17.58 -10.55 1.57
C LYS A 61 17.42 -9.77 2.88
N THR A 62 17.72 -8.49 2.84
CA THR A 62 17.34 -7.59 3.95
C THR A 62 15.83 -7.33 3.90
N LEU A 63 15.25 -6.88 5.01
CA LEU A 63 13.84 -6.49 5.05
C LEU A 63 13.51 -5.42 4.02
N ASP A 64 14.42 -4.44 3.84
CA ASP A 64 14.28 -3.38 2.84
C ASP A 64 14.19 -3.94 1.42
N GLN A 65 15.05 -4.92 1.09
CA GLN A 65 15.04 -5.58 -0.21
C GLN A 65 13.76 -6.37 -0.46
N LEU A 66 13.22 -7.03 0.58
CA LEU A 66 11.93 -7.74 0.49
C LEU A 66 10.77 -6.75 0.26
N CYS A 67 10.75 -5.63 0.99
CA CYS A 67 9.75 -4.58 0.80
C CYS A 67 9.79 -4.00 -0.62
N ASN A 68 10.98 -3.68 -1.14
CA ASN A 68 11.15 -3.18 -2.51
C ASN A 68 10.73 -4.23 -3.55
N TYR A 69 11.09 -5.50 -3.33
CA TYR A 69 10.69 -6.60 -4.21
C TYR A 69 9.17 -6.71 -4.30
N GLU A 70 8.47 -6.81 -3.17
CA GLU A 70 7.01 -6.93 -3.14
C GLU A 70 6.30 -5.72 -3.71
N ARG A 71 6.78 -4.50 -3.40
CA ARG A 71 6.21 -3.28 -3.95
C ARG A 71 6.30 -3.26 -5.48
N ASN A 72 7.45 -3.62 -6.03
CA ASN A 72 7.69 -3.56 -7.47
C ASN A 72 7.00 -4.69 -8.23
N THR A 73 6.97 -5.91 -7.69
CA THR A 73 6.33 -7.07 -8.34
C THR A 73 4.81 -6.94 -8.35
N SER A 74 4.22 -6.37 -7.30
CA SER A 74 2.77 -6.18 -7.19
C SER A 74 2.26 -4.90 -7.86
N LEU A 75 3.14 -4.01 -8.33
CA LEU A 75 2.80 -2.66 -8.81
C LEU A 75 1.76 -2.67 -9.94
N ASN A 76 1.91 -3.56 -10.92
CA ASN A 76 0.96 -3.67 -12.04
C ASN A 76 -0.41 -4.20 -11.57
N PHE A 77 -0.42 -5.12 -10.61
CA PHE A 77 -1.63 -5.74 -10.10
C PHE A 77 -2.40 -4.81 -9.14
N THR A 78 -1.67 -4.04 -8.33
CA THR A 78 -2.19 -3.13 -7.30
C THR A 78 -2.73 -1.82 -7.86
N ILE A 79 -2.30 -1.41 -9.06
CA ILE A 79 -2.62 -0.09 -9.63
C ILE A 79 -3.52 -0.18 -10.87
N ALA A 80 -3.46 -1.26 -11.64
CA ALA A 80 -4.03 -1.28 -13.00
C ALA A 80 -5.31 -2.11 -13.19
N LYS A 81 -6.08 -2.36 -12.12
CA LYS A 81 -7.34 -3.09 -12.24
C LYS A 81 -8.41 -2.30 -13.01
N LYS A 82 -9.21 -3.02 -13.80
CA LYS A 82 -10.20 -2.48 -14.76
C LYS A 82 -11.55 -2.11 -14.12
N PHE A 83 -11.91 -2.68 -12.96
CA PHE A 83 -13.22 -2.40 -12.36
C PHE A 83 -13.24 -1.09 -11.56
N HIS A 84 -13.91 -0.08 -12.13
CA HIS A 84 -14.05 1.27 -11.58
C HIS A 84 -15.42 1.54 -10.94
N ASN A 85 -16.22 0.50 -10.65
CA ASN A 85 -17.66 0.67 -10.41
C ASN A 85 -18.07 1.12 -9.00
N THR A 86 -17.13 1.43 -8.10
CA THR A 86 -17.47 1.83 -6.72
C THR A 86 -16.85 3.16 -6.31
N ASN A 87 -17.41 4.26 -6.83
CA ASN A 87 -17.15 5.60 -6.30
C ASN A 87 -18.24 5.98 -5.30
N ASN A 88 -17.97 5.83 -4.00
CA ASN A 88 -18.89 6.24 -2.94
C ASN A 88 -18.54 7.61 -2.35
N ARG A 89 -18.23 8.62 -3.18
CA ARG A 89 -17.94 9.99 -2.71
C ARG A 89 -19.07 10.61 -1.88
N LYS A 90 -20.29 10.04 -1.93
CA LYS A 90 -21.41 10.40 -1.04
C LYS A 90 -21.03 10.26 0.44
N ILE A 91 -20.14 9.32 0.80
CA ILE A 91 -19.66 9.17 2.18
C ILE A 91 -18.85 10.39 2.63
N LEU A 92 -18.01 10.96 1.76
CA LEU A 92 -17.25 12.17 2.06
C LEU A 92 -18.17 13.37 2.24
N LYS A 93 -19.19 13.52 1.38
CA LYS A 93 -20.21 14.56 1.55
C LYS A 93 -20.92 14.46 2.90
N LYS A 94 -21.28 13.26 3.34
CA LYS A 94 -21.88 13.02 4.65
C LYS A 94 -20.95 13.44 5.79
N LEU A 95 -19.70 12.96 5.76
CA LEU A 95 -18.69 13.28 6.77
C LEU A 95 -18.36 14.78 6.82
N PHE A 96 -18.31 15.45 5.67
CA PHE A 96 -18.14 16.91 5.59
C PHE A 96 -19.27 17.65 6.30
N LYS A 97 -20.53 17.31 6.00
CA LYS A 97 -21.71 17.93 6.63
C LYS A 97 -21.73 17.69 8.14
N GLN A 98 -21.31 16.51 8.59
CA GLN A 98 -21.22 16.15 10.00
C GLN A 98 -19.98 16.70 10.70
N GLN A 99 -19.09 17.39 9.98
CA GLN A 99 -17.78 17.84 10.47
C GLN A 99 -17.01 16.70 11.14
N GLN A 100 -17.05 15.51 10.53
CA GLN A 100 -16.35 14.32 11.00
C GLN A 100 -15.13 14.04 10.12
N PRO A 101 -14.02 13.58 10.72
CA PRO A 101 -12.87 13.17 9.95
C PRO A 101 -13.11 11.82 9.28
N VAL A 102 -12.37 11.58 8.20
CA VAL A 102 -12.28 10.28 7.54
C VAL A 102 -10.95 9.62 7.87
N TYR A 103 -11.02 8.33 8.18
CA TYR A 103 -9.85 7.47 8.36
C TYR A 103 -9.75 6.62 7.11
N TRP A 104 -8.59 6.56 6.48
CA TRP A 104 -8.48 5.97 5.16
C TRP A 104 -7.17 5.23 4.94
N GLN A 105 -7.21 4.39 3.91
CA GLN A 105 -6.08 3.67 3.37
C GLN A 105 -6.16 3.65 1.86
N ALA A 106 -5.01 3.72 1.20
CA ALA A 106 -4.90 3.71 -0.25
C ALA A 106 -3.50 3.24 -0.69
N VAL A 107 -3.34 2.97 -1.98
CA VAL A 107 -2.03 2.79 -2.63
C VAL A 107 -1.61 4.09 -3.28
N LEU A 108 -0.33 4.44 -3.14
CA LEU A 108 0.27 5.52 -3.92
C LEU A 108 0.44 5.07 -5.37
N ALA A 109 -0.43 5.55 -6.26
CA ALA A 109 -0.44 5.14 -7.66
C ALA A 109 0.38 6.06 -8.57
N ASP A 110 0.47 7.34 -8.25
CA ASP A 110 1.32 8.31 -8.96
C ASP A 110 1.52 9.58 -8.14
N ILE A 111 2.33 10.49 -8.67
CA ILE A 111 2.51 11.84 -8.11
C ILE A 111 2.46 12.89 -9.23
N SER A 112 1.70 13.95 -9.02
CA SER A 112 1.80 15.15 -9.87
C SER A 112 2.95 16.01 -9.36
N MET A 113 3.81 16.46 -10.27
CA MET A 113 4.90 17.38 -9.94
C MET A 113 4.40 18.83 -9.97
N PRO A 114 4.94 19.72 -9.13
CA PRO A 114 4.59 21.13 -9.17
C PRO A 114 4.98 21.73 -10.52
N LYS A 115 4.09 22.55 -11.11
CA LYS A 115 4.35 23.22 -12.40
C LYS A 115 5.03 24.59 -12.24
N LYS A 116 4.95 25.16 -11.04
CA LYS A 116 5.54 26.46 -10.67
C LYS A 116 6.23 26.36 -9.32
N ALA A 117 7.19 27.26 -9.08
CA ALA A 117 8.00 27.26 -7.85
C ALA A 117 7.19 27.35 -6.53
N ASN A 118 6.02 27.98 -6.56
CA ASN A 118 5.17 28.18 -5.38
C ASN A 118 4.02 27.17 -5.26
N GLU A 119 3.93 26.21 -6.19
CA GLU A 119 2.91 25.16 -6.16
C GLU A 119 3.50 23.90 -5.53
N GLN A 120 2.64 23.08 -4.91
CA GLN A 120 3.00 21.72 -4.54
C GLN A 120 2.26 20.73 -5.40
N GLY A 121 2.88 19.56 -5.58
CA GLY A 121 2.28 18.42 -6.23
C GLY A 121 1.15 17.79 -5.41
N GLU A 122 0.64 16.69 -5.95
CA GLU A 122 -0.45 15.92 -5.38
C GLU A 122 -0.12 14.43 -5.47
N LEU A 123 -0.51 13.68 -4.44
CA LEU A 123 -0.45 12.22 -4.47
C LEU A 123 -1.70 11.67 -5.15
N LEU A 124 -1.54 10.82 -6.15
CA LEU A 124 -2.65 10.02 -6.66
C LEU A 124 -2.81 8.79 -5.78
N LEU A 125 -3.88 8.77 -5.00
CA LEU A 125 -4.27 7.66 -4.16
C LEU A 125 -5.26 6.77 -4.92
N ASN A 126 -4.93 5.49 -5.03
CA ASN A 126 -5.79 4.49 -5.66
C ASN A 126 -6.41 3.55 -4.62
N HIS A 127 -7.64 3.09 -4.89
CA HIS A 127 -8.41 2.21 -4.00
C HIS A 127 -8.58 2.78 -2.59
N VAL A 128 -9.10 4.01 -2.50
CA VAL A 128 -9.26 4.71 -1.22
C VAL A 128 -10.42 4.10 -0.45
N ILE A 129 -10.15 3.51 0.71
CA ILE A 129 -11.16 2.87 1.56
C ILE A 129 -11.38 3.64 2.86
N ASN A 130 -12.60 3.54 3.42
CA ASN A 130 -12.92 4.11 4.73
C ASN A 130 -12.64 3.11 5.85
N LYS A 131 -11.72 3.43 6.75
CA LYS A 131 -11.35 2.62 7.92
C LYS A 131 -12.37 2.69 9.07
N ALA A 132 -13.37 3.57 9.01
CA ALA A 132 -14.38 3.69 10.06
C ALA A 132 -15.34 2.50 10.17
N TYR A 133 -15.33 1.55 9.22
CA TYR A 133 -16.19 0.37 9.28
C TYR A 133 -15.75 -0.67 10.31
N ASP A 134 -14.45 -0.75 10.62
CA ASP A 134 -13.92 -1.41 11.82
C ASP A 134 -12.42 -1.03 11.98
N PRO A 135 -12.01 -0.36 13.07
CA PRO A 135 -10.62 0.01 13.32
C PRO A 135 -9.69 -1.18 13.63
N GLN A 136 -10.24 -2.34 14.00
CA GLN A 136 -9.54 -3.61 14.18
C GLN A 136 -9.52 -4.46 12.90
N ASP A 137 -10.48 -4.29 11.98
CA ASP A 137 -10.46 -4.98 10.68
C ASP A 137 -9.52 -4.31 9.67
N PHE A 138 -8.23 -4.56 9.87
CA PHE A 138 -7.27 -4.39 8.79
C PHE A 138 -7.34 -5.59 7.85
N SER A 139 -8.24 -5.55 6.86
CA SER A 139 -8.26 -6.57 5.81
C SER A 139 -6.99 -6.44 4.97
N ILE A 140 -6.00 -7.29 5.25
CA ILE A 140 -4.83 -7.37 4.40
C ILE A 140 -5.23 -8.10 3.11
N GLY A 141 -4.94 -7.49 1.95
CA GLY A 141 -5.11 -8.15 0.64
C GLY A 141 -6.55 -8.40 0.16
N PHE A 142 -7.53 -7.63 0.66
CA PHE A 142 -8.98 -7.75 0.44
C PHE A 142 -9.45 -9.11 -0.07
N THR A 143 -9.78 -10.01 0.83
CA THR A 143 -10.59 -11.19 0.50
C THR A 143 -12.09 -10.89 0.40
N GLN A 144 -12.52 -9.63 0.62
CA GLN A 144 -13.93 -9.19 0.55
C GLN A 144 -14.11 -7.78 -0.05
N LYS A 145 -15.28 -7.52 -0.65
CA LYS A 145 -15.69 -6.21 -1.22
C LYS A 145 -15.92 -5.17 -0.12
N ILE A 146 -14.87 -4.48 0.33
CA ILE A 146 -15.01 -3.32 1.22
C ILE A 146 -15.45 -2.10 0.40
N PRO A 147 -16.43 -1.30 0.88
CA PRO A 147 -16.84 -0.08 0.20
C PRO A 147 -15.68 0.91 0.05
N GLN A 148 -15.30 1.18 -1.20
CA GLN A 148 -14.35 2.23 -1.54
C GLN A 148 -15.02 3.60 -1.41
N ILE A 149 -14.30 4.55 -0.83
CA ILE A 149 -14.62 5.98 -0.90
C ILE A 149 -14.52 6.44 -2.35
N ASP A 150 -13.42 6.09 -2.99
CA ASP A 150 -13.08 6.51 -4.34
C ASP A 150 -12.04 5.57 -4.93
N TYR A 151 -12.13 5.36 -6.24
CA TYR A 151 -11.10 4.66 -6.96
C TYR A 151 -9.87 5.56 -7.14
N HIS A 152 -10.06 6.82 -7.57
CA HIS A 152 -8.97 7.79 -7.77
C HIS A 152 -9.20 9.07 -6.98
N LEU A 153 -8.31 9.35 -6.04
CA LEU A 153 -8.36 10.57 -5.26
C LEU A 153 -7.00 11.24 -5.24
N TRP A 154 -6.98 12.52 -5.59
CA TRP A 154 -5.80 13.37 -5.45
C TRP A 154 -5.73 13.97 -4.05
N LEU A 155 -4.62 13.74 -3.36
CA LEU A 155 -4.30 14.36 -2.08
C LEU A 155 -3.21 15.43 -2.30
N PRO A 156 -3.56 16.72 -2.23
CA PRO A 156 -2.57 17.79 -2.32
C PRO A 156 -1.52 17.68 -1.21
N ILE A 157 -0.24 17.85 -1.55
CA ILE A 157 0.82 17.71 -0.54
C ILE A 157 0.72 18.81 0.53
N ASN A 158 0.25 20.01 0.15
CA ASN A 158 -0.05 21.09 1.10
C ASN A 158 -1.12 20.72 2.15
N ASN A 159 -1.95 19.71 1.87
CA ASN A 159 -2.92 19.21 2.83
C ASN A 159 -2.30 18.25 3.85
N ILE A 160 -1.11 17.70 3.60
CA ILE A 160 -0.39 16.82 4.53
C ILE A 160 0.35 17.70 5.54
N LEU A 161 -0.19 17.80 6.75
CA LEU A 161 0.36 18.68 7.79
C LEU A 161 1.19 17.92 8.83
N TYR A 162 0.99 16.60 8.93
CA TYR A 162 1.76 15.78 9.85
C TYR A 162 1.95 14.35 9.34
N PHE A 163 3.15 13.84 9.52
CA PHE A 163 3.62 12.48 9.32
C PHE A 163 4.64 12.17 10.43
N GLY A 164 4.64 10.97 10.99
CA GLY A 164 5.38 10.65 12.23
C GLY A 164 6.85 11.08 12.22
N LYS A 165 7.75 10.23 11.71
CA LYS A 165 9.19 10.52 11.67
C LYS A 165 9.53 11.35 10.43
N SER A 166 10.41 12.34 10.60
CA SER A 166 10.92 13.16 9.50
C SER A 166 12.41 12.84 9.25
N PRO A 167 12.84 12.72 7.98
CA PRO A 167 12.04 12.74 6.75
C PRO A 167 11.17 11.49 6.57
N GLN A 168 10.09 11.61 5.80
CA GLN A 168 9.27 10.49 5.32
C GLN A 168 9.41 10.37 3.81
N TYR A 169 9.76 9.18 3.33
CA TYR A 169 9.88 8.87 1.91
C TYR A 169 8.64 8.10 1.43
N PHE A 170 8.28 8.31 0.18
CA PHE A 170 7.15 7.70 -0.50
C PHE A 170 7.59 7.15 -1.85
N SER A 171 7.12 5.95 -2.19
CA SER A 171 7.33 5.29 -3.48
C SER A 171 6.00 4.83 -4.08
N ILE A 172 5.93 4.77 -5.41
CA ILE A 172 4.77 4.19 -6.09
C ILE A 172 4.60 2.73 -5.65
N GLY A 173 3.36 2.35 -5.34
CA GLY A 173 3.01 1.05 -4.76
C GLY A 173 3.01 1.00 -3.23
N ASP A 174 3.50 2.05 -2.53
CA ASP A 174 3.38 2.11 -1.07
C ASP A 174 1.92 2.13 -0.63
N VAL A 175 1.62 1.41 0.45
CA VAL A 175 0.35 1.53 1.15
C VAL A 175 0.44 2.72 2.10
N ILE A 176 -0.47 3.67 1.92
CA ILE A 176 -0.57 4.87 2.74
C ILE A 176 -1.83 4.78 3.58
N THR A 177 -1.69 5.04 4.88
CA THR A 177 -2.82 5.20 5.80
C THR A 177 -2.82 6.60 6.37
N GLY A 178 -4.00 7.16 6.56
CA GLY A 178 -4.12 8.51 7.08
C GLY A 178 -5.46 8.80 7.72
N LYS A 179 -5.51 9.99 8.31
CA LYS A 179 -6.73 10.61 8.83
C LYS A 179 -6.83 12.01 8.26
N SER A 180 -7.99 12.39 7.77
CA SER A 180 -8.18 13.70 7.15
C SER A 180 -9.48 14.34 7.60
N TRP A 181 -9.47 15.65 7.74
CA TRP A 181 -10.71 16.41 7.57
C TRP A 181 -11.17 16.28 6.13
N VAL A 182 -12.48 16.25 5.90
CA VAL A 182 -13.02 16.32 4.54
C VAL A 182 -13.04 17.79 4.10
N THR A 183 -12.64 18.06 2.86
CA THR A 183 -12.74 19.40 2.26
C THR A 183 -13.69 19.38 1.07
N LYS A 184 -14.34 20.51 0.81
CA LYS A 184 -15.18 20.74 -0.36
C LYS A 184 -14.41 21.57 -1.38
N TYR A 185 -14.45 21.18 -2.63
CA TYR A 185 -13.88 21.93 -3.75
C TYR A 185 -14.84 21.95 -4.94
N HIS A 186 -14.63 22.89 -5.85
CA HIS A 186 -15.47 23.02 -7.05
C HIS A 186 -14.68 22.56 -8.27
N TYR A 187 -15.33 21.77 -9.12
CA TYR A 187 -14.79 21.44 -10.43
C TYR A 187 -15.10 22.55 -11.44
N LYS A 188 -14.52 22.48 -12.65
CA LYS A 188 -14.62 23.54 -13.67
C LYS A 188 -16.06 23.93 -14.07
N ASP A 189 -17.01 23.06 -13.80
CA ASP A 189 -18.44 23.18 -14.10
C ASP A 189 -19.28 23.51 -12.84
N ASN A 190 -18.67 24.14 -11.82
CA ASN A 190 -19.28 24.49 -10.52
C ASN A 190 -19.86 23.32 -9.73
N ARG A 191 -19.59 22.07 -10.14
CA ARG A 191 -20.02 20.90 -9.38
C ARG A 191 -19.20 20.79 -8.10
N GLU A 192 -19.91 20.70 -6.96
CA GLU A 192 -19.28 20.42 -5.67
C GLU A 192 -18.72 19.00 -5.64
N GLN A 193 -17.47 18.89 -5.26
CA GLN A 193 -16.78 17.64 -4.99
C GLN A 193 -16.20 17.68 -3.57
N TYR A 194 -15.93 16.49 -3.04
CA TYR A 194 -15.43 16.31 -1.69
C TYR A 194 -14.18 15.45 -1.73
N GLY A 195 -13.14 15.87 -1.01
CA GLY A 195 -11.83 15.22 -1.02
C GLY A 195 -11.17 15.24 0.35
N LEU A 196 -9.91 14.83 0.39
CA LEU A 196 -9.11 14.83 1.61
C LEU A 196 -8.52 16.23 1.85
N GLY A 197 -8.96 16.87 2.92
CA GLY A 197 -8.45 18.16 3.41
C GLY A 197 -7.24 17.97 4.32
N LYS A 198 -7.12 18.79 5.37
CA LYS A 198 -6.01 18.72 6.34
C LYS A 198 -5.82 17.29 6.86
N THR A 199 -4.64 16.74 6.63
CA THR A 199 -4.33 15.30 6.68
C THR A 199 -3.15 15.01 7.59
N ILE A 200 -3.28 13.90 8.34
CA ILE A 200 -2.20 13.20 9.02
C ILE A 200 -1.94 11.89 8.28
N ILE A 201 -0.70 11.67 7.85
CA ILE A 201 -0.24 10.35 7.41
C ILE A 201 0.19 9.56 8.65
N THR A 202 -0.49 8.44 8.90
CA THR A 202 -0.21 7.57 10.05
C THR A 202 0.85 6.53 9.73
N ASN A 203 0.80 5.93 8.54
CA ASN A 203 1.80 4.99 8.05
C ASN A 203 1.96 5.13 6.54
N CYS A 204 3.16 4.88 6.03
CA CYS A 204 3.46 4.82 4.61
C CYS A 204 4.55 3.78 4.37
N GLY A 205 4.21 2.68 3.73
CA GLY A 205 5.16 1.63 3.38
C GLY A 205 4.48 0.31 3.08
N ILE A 206 5.14 -0.78 3.44
CA ILE A 206 4.66 -2.14 3.18
C ILE A 206 4.18 -2.80 4.48
N PRO A 207 2.94 -3.33 4.53
CA PRO A 207 2.47 -4.17 5.60
C PRO A 207 3.33 -5.44 5.76
N LEU A 208 3.74 -5.74 7.00
CA LEU A 208 4.31 -7.03 7.39
C LEU A 208 3.21 -7.89 8.02
N ILE A 209 3.04 -9.09 7.48
CA ILE A 209 2.12 -10.12 7.96
C ILE A 209 2.93 -11.25 8.56
N ASN A 210 2.54 -11.70 9.74
CA ASN A 210 3.04 -12.88 10.39
C ASN A 210 1.83 -13.78 10.63
N ASN A 211 1.87 -15.02 10.13
CA ASN A 211 0.74 -15.94 10.12
C ASN A 211 0.44 -16.48 11.53
N TYR A 212 -0.12 -15.66 12.42
CA TYR A 212 -0.92 -16.15 13.54
C TYR A 212 -2.38 -16.24 13.11
N TYR A 213 -2.67 -17.24 12.27
CA TYR A 213 -4.03 -17.77 12.16
C TYR A 213 -4.25 -18.65 13.39
N ALA A 214 -5.01 -18.17 14.38
CA ALA A 214 -5.72 -19.10 15.24
C ALA A 214 -6.64 -19.94 14.33
N ASP A 215 -6.77 -21.23 14.61
CA ASP A 215 -7.59 -22.17 13.85
C ASP A 215 -9.01 -21.63 13.68
N LEU A 216 -9.49 -21.47 12.44
CA LEU A 216 -10.75 -20.77 12.10
C LEU A 216 -11.60 -21.57 11.12
N SER A 217 -11.66 -22.89 11.29
CA SER A 217 -12.59 -23.74 10.55
C SER A 217 -14.06 -23.58 10.97
N GLU A 218 -14.42 -22.67 11.90
CA GLU A 218 -15.78 -22.59 12.46
C GLU A 218 -16.45 -21.19 12.52
N ILE A 219 -15.91 -20.11 11.92
CA ILE A 219 -16.52 -18.76 12.08
C ILE A 219 -16.72 -18.01 10.74
N PRO A 220 -17.96 -17.59 10.39
CA PRO A 220 -18.32 -16.93 9.12
C PRO A 220 -17.96 -15.43 9.04
N THR A 221 -17.03 -14.94 9.85
CA THR A 221 -16.53 -13.57 9.78
C THR A 221 -15.02 -13.60 9.94
N ILE A 222 -14.32 -13.32 8.84
CA ILE A 222 -12.85 -13.25 8.78
C ILE A 222 -12.42 -12.11 9.72
N LYS A 223 -11.85 -12.44 10.87
CA LYS A 223 -11.18 -11.45 11.74
C LYS A 223 -9.84 -11.07 11.12
N ALA A 224 -9.59 -9.78 11.03
CA ALA A 224 -8.38 -9.23 10.44
C ALA A 224 -7.07 -9.61 11.14
N ILE A 225 -6.01 -9.66 10.34
CA ILE A 225 -4.63 -9.61 10.81
C ILE A 225 -4.27 -8.14 10.93
N SER A 226 -3.83 -7.67 12.10
CA SER A 226 -3.30 -6.31 12.24
C SER A 226 -1.85 -6.29 11.73
N PRO A 227 -1.54 -5.73 10.54
CA PRO A 227 -0.18 -5.73 10.07
C PRO A 227 0.65 -4.69 10.80
N THR A 228 1.91 -5.02 11.02
CA THR A 228 2.91 -4.01 11.36
C THR A 228 3.36 -3.31 10.09
N PHE A 229 3.26 -1.98 10.01
CA PHE A 229 3.75 -1.25 8.84
C PHE A 229 5.26 -1.03 8.92
N ILE A 230 5.97 -1.49 7.90
CA ILE A 230 7.38 -1.17 7.72
C ILE A 230 7.44 0.16 6.97
N SER A 231 7.40 1.28 7.71
CA SER A 231 7.32 2.62 7.10
C SER A 231 8.69 3.23 6.76
N ASN A 232 9.74 2.76 7.44
CA ASN A 232 11.09 3.31 7.40
C ASN A 232 12.08 2.47 6.58
N TYR A 233 11.61 1.51 5.79
CA TYR A 233 12.49 0.74 4.91
C TYR A 233 13.14 1.65 3.86
N ASN A 234 14.37 1.34 3.50
CA ASN A 234 15.08 2.04 2.44
C ASN A 234 14.45 1.73 1.08
N ARG A 235 13.87 2.74 0.45
CA ARG A 235 13.28 2.66 -0.90
C ARG A 235 14.32 2.78 -2.02
N GLU A 236 15.61 2.84 -1.67
CA GLU A 236 16.73 2.94 -2.59
C GLU A 236 16.51 4.08 -3.61
N GLU A 237 16.55 3.78 -4.90
CA GLU A 237 16.35 4.76 -5.96
C GLU A 237 14.86 4.97 -6.33
N ASP A 238 13.92 4.22 -5.74
CA ASP A 238 12.51 4.19 -6.14
C ASP A 238 11.63 5.22 -5.42
N TRP A 239 12.18 6.03 -4.51
CA TRP A 239 11.40 7.09 -3.87
C TRP A 239 11.05 8.17 -4.90
N VAL A 240 9.84 8.71 -4.82
CA VAL A 240 9.34 9.78 -5.71
C VAL A 240 9.04 11.06 -4.97
N LEU A 241 8.80 10.96 -3.66
CA LEU A 241 8.58 12.11 -2.78
C LEU A 241 9.29 11.88 -1.45
N LYS A 242 9.94 12.94 -0.97
CA LYS A 242 10.45 13.06 0.39
C LYS A 242 9.80 14.26 1.05
N LEU A 243 9.09 14.02 2.16
CA LEU A 243 8.55 15.07 3.01
C LEU A 243 9.47 15.28 4.22
N SER A 244 9.80 16.53 4.49
CA SER A 244 10.63 16.93 5.63
C SER A 244 10.01 18.11 6.35
N TYR A 245 10.14 18.17 7.67
CA TYR A 245 9.75 19.36 8.41
C TYR A 245 10.90 20.37 8.39
N SER A 246 10.61 21.63 8.04
CA SER A 246 11.56 22.72 8.26
C SER A 246 11.77 22.95 9.76
N SER A 247 12.89 23.55 10.15
CA SER A 247 13.15 23.94 11.55
C SER A 247 12.04 24.84 12.12
N GLN A 248 11.54 25.76 11.29
CA GLN A 248 10.41 26.64 11.61
C GLN A 248 9.13 25.85 11.84
N TYR A 249 8.79 24.92 10.93
CA TYR A 249 7.57 24.12 11.04
C TYR A 249 7.63 23.15 12.22
N LEU A 250 8.79 22.53 12.48
CA LEU A 250 9.01 21.74 13.70
C LEU A 250 8.75 22.55 14.96
N SER A 251 9.15 23.82 14.99
CA SER A 251 8.92 24.71 16.13
C SER A 251 7.43 24.99 16.33
N VAL A 252 6.66 25.10 15.24
CA VAL A 252 5.18 25.19 15.30
C VAL A 252 4.58 23.90 15.85
N LEU A 253 5.01 22.73 15.35
CA LEU A 253 4.53 21.43 15.83
C LEU A 253 4.80 21.21 17.32
N LYS A 254 5.98 21.61 17.80
CA LYS A 254 6.41 21.49 19.21
C LYS A 254 5.55 22.31 20.19
N ARG A 255 4.80 23.32 19.73
CA ARG A 255 3.86 24.08 20.57
C ARG A 255 2.67 23.22 21.02
N TYR A 256 2.42 22.10 20.36
CA TYR A 256 1.31 21.22 20.66
C TYR A 256 1.82 19.98 21.41
N LYS A 257 1.26 19.71 22.59
CA LYS A 257 1.57 18.51 23.40
C LYS A 257 1.33 17.21 22.64
N LYS A 258 0.31 17.19 21.76
CA LYS A 258 0.00 16.08 20.87
C LYS A 258 -0.56 16.62 19.56
N VAL A 259 0.05 16.24 18.44
CA VAL A 259 -0.47 16.58 17.11
C VAL A 259 -1.53 15.55 16.71
N ASN A 260 -2.75 16.01 16.49
CA ASN A 260 -3.88 15.20 16.04
C ASN A 260 -4.76 16.02 15.07
N LEU A 261 -5.86 15.44 14.58
CA LEU A 261 -6.70 16.11 13.60
C LEU A 261 -7.31 17.41 14.10
N SER A 262 -7.71 17.53 15.37
CA SER A 262 -8.28 18.78 15.89
C SER A 262 -7.22 19.87 15.92
N THR A 263 -5.96 19.55 16.28
CA THR A 263 -4.87 20.53 16.28
C THR A 263 -4.46 20.99 14.88
N LEU A 264 -4.61 20.13 13.86
CA LEU A 264 -4.32 20.50 12.47
C LEU A 264 -5.11 21.71 11.99
N LYS A 265 -6.32 21.95 12.52
CA LYS A 265 -7.16 23.11 12.14
C LYS A 265 -6.43 24.44 12.37
N TYR A 266 -5.54 24.49 13.36
CA TYR A 266 -4.79 25.69 13.77
C TYR A 266 -3.34 25.73 13.27
N LEU A 267 -2.87 24.66 12.61
CA LEU A 267 -1.55 24.67 12.00
C LEU A 267 -1.56 25.50 10.71
N PHE A 268 -0.62 26.44 10.64
CA PHE A 268 -0.28 27.24 9.46
C PHE A 268 1.07 26.78 8.90
N GLY A 269 1.19 26.84 7.57
CA GLY A 269 2.34 26.31 6.84
C GLY A 269 2.20 24.82 6.51
N HIS A 270 3.18 24.31 5.78
CA HIS A 270 3.22 22.93 5.31
C HIS A 270 4.65 22.37 5.37
N PRO A 271 4.81 21.04 5.35
CA PRO A 271 6.11 20.40 5.19
C PRO A 271 6.81 20.82 3.89
N ILE A 272 8.13 20.65 3.86
CA ILE A 272 8.95 20.76 2.66
C ILE A 272 8.80 19.47 1.86
N ALA A 273 8.52 19.61 0.57
CA ALA A 273 8.43 18.50 -0.37
C ALA A 273 9.63 18.53 -1.33
N GLN A 274 10.34 17.41 -1.41
CA GLN A 274 11.37 17.16 -2.42
C GLN A 274 10.89 16.05 -3.34
N TYR A 275 10.98 16.28 -4.64
CA TYR A 275 10.46 15.37 -5.65
C TYR A 275 11.61 14.71 -6.41
N LYS A 276 11.41 13.44 -6.75
CA LYS A 276 12.26 12.71 -7.67
C LYS A 276 11.41 12.15 -8.80
N ARG A 277 11.93 12.20 -10.02
CA ARG A 277 11.26 11.64 -11.18
C ARG A 277 10.99 10.15 -10.95
N ASN A 278 9.75 9.74 -11.17
CA ASN A 278 9.37 8.35 -11.13
C ASN A 278 10.13 7.57 -12.21
N ILE A 279 10.78 6.47 -11.82
CA ILE A 279 11.48 5.55 -12.72
C ILE A 279 10.50 4.57 -13.40
N HIS A 280 9.32 4.37 -12.81
CA HIS A 280 8.27 3.55 -13.40
C HIS A 280 7.47 4.39 -14.40
N ASP A 281 6.81 3.72 -15.35
CA ASP A 281 5.85 4.34 -16.26
C ASP A 281 4.83 5.20 -15.50
N ASN A 282 4.27 6.25 -16.09
CA ASN A 282 3.19 6.96 -15.41
C ASN A 282 1.91 6.08 -15.32
N PHE A 283 0.99 6.48 -14.45
CA PHE A 283 -0.24 5.72 -14.19
C PHE A 283 -1.05 5.42 -15.46
N HIS A 284 -1.21 6.40 -16.35
CA HIS A 284 -1.97 6.23 -17.59
C HIS A 284 -1.32 5.21 -18.53
N ILE A 285 0.01 5.26 -18.70
CA ILE A 285 0.75 4.28 -19.49
C ILE A 285 0.58 2.87 -18.91
N ARG A 286 0.64 2.71 -17.59
CA ARG A 286 0.40 1.41 -16.93
C ARG A 286 -1.01 0.89 -17.17
N LEU A 287 -2.03 1.76 -17.12
CA LEU A 287 -3.40 1.38 -17.44
C LEU A 287 -3.53 0.89 -18.89
N HIS A 288 -2.93 1.61 -19.85
CA HIS A 288 -2.97 1.24 -21.26
C HIS A 288 -2.23 -0.07 -21.54
N LYS A 289 -1.01 -0.25 -21.01
CA LYS A 289 -0.24 -1.50 -21.18
C LYS A 289 -1.01 -2.72 -20.63
N ASN A 290 -1.63 -2.60 -19.46
CA ASN A 290 -2.40 -3.72 -18.89
C ASN A 290 -3.72 -4.01 -19.64
N ASN A 291 -4.25 -3.04 -20.41
CA ASN A 291 -5.35 -3.30 -21.34
C ASN A 291 -4.89 -4.13 -22.55
N GLU A 292 -3.63 -4.01 -22.99
CA GLU A 292 -3.05 -4.84 -24.05
C GLU A 292 -2.70 -6.24 -23.54
N TYR A 293 -2.22 -6.37 -22.31
CA TYR A 293 -1.94 -7.67 -21.68
C TYR A 293 -3.18 -8.47 -21.25
N SER A 294 -4.39 -8.09 -21.66
CA SER A 294 -5.64 -8.87 -21.44
C SER A 294 -5.54 -10.36 -21.82
N SER A 295 -4.53 -10.75 -22.61
CA SER A 295 -4.03 -12.13 -22.70
C SER A 295 -2.92 -12.41 -21.66
N PHE A 296 -3.25 -12.38 -20.36
CA PHE A 296 -2.28 -12.44 -19.25
C PHE A 296 -1.64 -13.84 -19.00
N GLY A 297 -1.82 -14.79 -19.92
CA GLY A 297 -1.21 -16.13 -19.84
C GLY A 297 0.33 -16.12 -19.84
N ASP A 298 0.94 -15.08 -20.43
CA ASP A 298 2.38 -15.07 -20.70
C ASP A 298 3.23 -14.51 -19.54
N LEU A 299 2.72 -13.55 -18.76
CA LEU A 299 3.47 -12.91 -17.66
C LEU A 299 3.68 -13.83 -16.44
N ALA A 300 2.68 -14.67 -16.12
CA ALA A 300 2.83 -15.71 -15.10
C ALA A 300 3.85 -16.78 -15.53
N SER A 301 3.92 -17.09 -16.84
CA SER A 301 4.88 -18.03 -17.39
C SER A 301 6.32 -17.53 -17.26
N ASP A 302 6.55 -16.23 -17.40
CA ASP A 302 7.88 -15.61 -17.30
C ASP A 302 8.37 -15.46 -15.85
N LEU A 303 7.47 -15.19 -14.89
CA LEU A 303 7.80 -15.23 -13.46
C LEU A 303 8.12 -16.66 -12.98
N ILE A 304 7.44 -17.67 -13.53
CA ILE A 304 7.74 -19.08 -13.27
C ILE A 304 9.05 -19.51 -13.94
N LYS A 305 9.40 -18.97 -15.12
CA LYS A 305 10.70 -19.23 -15.77
C LYS A 305 11.87 -18.57 -15.04
N ARG A 306 11.68 -17.39 -14.47
CA ARG A 306 12.72 -16.66 -13.70
C ARG A 306 12.95 -17.20 -12.28
N SER A 307 12.06 -18.06 -11.79
CA SER A 307 12.17 -18.72 -10.47
C SER A 307 12.68 -20.17 -10.55
N LYS A 308 13.03 -20.65 -11.75
CA LYS A 308 13.75 -21.90 -12.00
C LYS A 308 15.23 -21.62 -12.22
#